data_AF-M2QI78-F1
#
_entry.id   AF-M2QI78-F1
#
_cell.length_a   1.000
_cell.length_b   1.000
_cell.length_c   1.000
_cell.angle_alpha   90.00
_cell.angle_beta   90.00
_cell.angle_gamma   90.00
#
_symmetry.space_group_name_H-M   'P 1'
#
loop_
_entity.id
_entity.type
_entity.pdbx_description
1 polymer ?
#
loop_
_entity_poly.entity_id
_entity_poly.type
_entity_poly.pdbx_seq_one_letter_code
_entity_poly.pdbx_strand_id
1 'polypeptide(L)'
;MTWIFGWPLELERAIEYAQEQKLDRSGTRMDETQLYLAAAMHIMQKLYLYDWPLKACWDGKRMKSVFALCIDKKARTAEEAKIRMSRMPPYETALKLAGVLQAEDEPKWYRYDDGTYTPWRGELYPPADSDESDGPRCAESNSRGYSQWRGWIRT
;
A
#
# COMPACT_ATOMS: atom_id res chain seq x y z
N MET A 1 -6.22 -0.95 14.08
CA MET A 1 -6.01 -1.76 12.87
C MET A 1 -4.74 -1.23 12.20
N THR A 2 -4.11 -1.97 11.29
CA THR A 2 -2.96 -1.42 10.53
C THR A 2 -3.36 -1.20 9.08
N TRP A 3 -3.10 -0.01 8.57
CA TRP A 3 -3.38 0.39 7.18
C TRP A 3 -2.07 0.73 6.47
N ILE A 4 -1.94 0.29 5.22
CA ILE A 4 -0.77 0.44 4.36
C ILE A 4 -1.15 1.31 3.17
N PHE A 5 -0.40 2.38 2.94
CA PHE A 5 -0.52 3.23 1.76
C PHE A 5 0.54 2.83 0.75
N GLY A 6 0.16 2.57 -0.50
CA GLY A 6 1.14 2.19 -1.53
C GLY A 6 0.53 1.66 -2.83
N TRP A 7 1.36 0.99 -3.62
CA TRP A 7 0.98 0.34 -4.87
C TRP A 7 1.05 -1.18 -4.75
N PRO A 8 0.15 -1.93 -5.40
CA PRO A 8 0.21 -3.38 -5.45
C PRO A 8 1.31 -3.82 -6.42
N LEU A 9 1.94 -4.96 -6.13
CA LEU A 9 2.69 -5.72 -7.12
C LEU A 9 1.77 -6.80 -7.67
N GLU A 10 1.10 -6.51 -8.78
CA GLU A 10 0.28 -7.45 -9.53
C GLU A 10 1.15 -8.54 -10.16
N LEU A 11 0.60 -9.75 -10.34
CA LEU A 11 1.35 -10.94 -10.74
C LEU A 11 1.91 -10.79 -12.16
N GLU A 12 1.07 -10.33 -13.07
CA GLU A 12 1.38 -10.12 -14.49
C GLU A 12 2.57 -9.15 -14.64
N ARG A 13 2.49 -7.98 -13.99
CA ARG A 13 3.57 -6.98 -14.03
C ARG A 13 4.88 -7.49 -13.41
N ALA A 14 4.80 -8.30 -12.36
CA ALA A 14 5.99 -8.90 -11.76
C ALA A 14 6.68 -9.90 -12.72
N ILE A 15 5.89 -10.72 -13.42
CA ILE A 15 6.38 -11.67 -14.43
C ILE A 15 7.02 -10.92 -15.62
N GLU A 16 6.34 -9.91 -16.16
CA GLU A 16 6.88 -9.04 -17.22
C GLU A 16 8.21 -8.41 -16.79
N TYR A 17 8.26 -7.79 -15.62
CA TYR A 17 9.47 -7.17 -15.10
C TYR A 17 10.62 -8.19 -14.94
N ALA A 18 10.34 -9.41 -14.46
CA ALA A 18 11.35 -10.46 -14.35
C ALA A 18 11.92 -10.87 -15.72
N GLN A 19 11.09 -10.88 -16.76
CA GLN A 19 11.50 -11.13 -18.15
C GLN A 19 12.30 -9.95 -18.73
N GLU A 20 11.81 -8.71 -18.57
CA GLU A 20 12.51 -7.48 -18.97
C GLU A 20 13.93 -7.39 -18.39
N GLN A 21 14.09 -7.71 -17.09
CA GLN A 21 15.38 -7.66 -16.40
C GLN A 21 16.21 -8.95 -16.54
N LYS A 22 15.72 -9.97 -17.27
CA LYS A 22 16.36 -11.28 -17.48
C LYS A 22 16.80 -11.92 -16.15
N LEU A 23 15.83 -12.11 -15.25
CA LEU A 23 16.05 -12.68 -13.91
C LEU A 23 16.09 -14.22 -13.92
N ASP A 24 15.50 -14.87 -14.92
CA ASP A 24 15.67 -16.31 -15.14
C ASP A 24 17.10 -16.60 -15.68
N ARG A 25 18.03 -16.80 -14.73
CA ARG A 25 19.47 -16.99 -14.99
C ARG A 25 19.96 -18.40 -14.68
N SER A 26 19.09 -19.27 -14.17
CA SER A 26 19.51 -20.57 -13.60
C SER A 26 19.66 -21.69 -14.63
N GLY A 27 19.20 -21.47 -15.87
CA GLY A 27 19.07 -22.53 -16.89
C GLY A 27 17.89 -23.48 -16.65
N THR A 28 17.27 -23.44 -15.47
CA THR A 28 15.99 -24.08 -15.17
C THR A 28 14.89 -23.03 -15.27
N ARG A 29 13.90 -23.26 -16.14
CA ARG A 29 12.77 -22.36 -16.35
C ARG A 29 12.07 -22.08 -15.01
N MET A 30 12.05 -20.82 -14.60
CA MET A 30 11.38 -20.40 -13.37
C MET A 30 9.86 -20.45 -13.53
N ASP A 31 9.14 -20.84 -12.47
CA ASP A 31 7.68 -20.74 -12.41
C ASP A 31 7.22 -19.31 -12.09
N GLU A 32 5.92 -19.04 -12.21
CA GLU A 32 5.33 -17.70 -11.99
C GLU A 32 5.57 -17.17 -10.58
N THR A 33 5.55 -18.03 -9.55
CA THR A 33 5.80 -17.63 -8.16
C THR A 33 7.28 -17.31 -7.95
N GLN A 34 8.18 -18.08 -8.57
CA GLN A 34 9.61 -17.82 -8.55
C GLN A 34 9.95 -16.51 -9.28
N LEU A 35 9.35 -16.26 -10.45
CA LEU A 35 9.51 -15.00 -11.20
C LEU A 35 8.98 -13.81 -10.40
N TYR A 36 7.80 -13.95 -9.77
CA TYR A 36 7.21 -12.94 -8.89
C TYR A 36 8.13 -12.56 -7.73
N LEU A 37 8.66 -13.56 -7.02
CA LEU A 37 9.58 -13.35 -5.91
C LEU A 37 10.92 -12.74 -6.39
N ALA A 38 11.45 -13.17 -7.53
CA ALA A 38 12.65 -12.60 -8.12
C ALA A 38 12.47 -11.13 -8.50
N ALA A 39 11.33 -10.77 -9.12
CA ALA A 39 10.97 -9.39 -9.41
C ALA A 39 10.86 -8.56 -8.13
N ALA A 40 10.10 -9.02 -7.14
CA ALA A 40 9.95 -8.32 -5.86
C ALA A 40 11.31 -8.04 -5.19
N MET A 41 12.19 -9.04 -5.10
CA MET A 41 13.54 -8.89 -4.53
C MET A 41 14.41 -7.93 -5.34
N HIS A 42 14.40 -8.04 -6.68
CA HIS A 42 15.17 -7.17 -7.56
C HIS A 42 14.70 -5.71 -7.48
N ILE A 43 13.38 -5.46 -7.39
CA ILE A 43 12.81 -4.11 -7.20
C ILE A 43 13.26 -3.53 -5.86
N MET A 44 13.16 -4.29 -4.76
CA MET A 44 13.60 -3.83 -3.44
C MET A 44 15.09 -3.46 -3.43
N GLN A 45 15.95 -4.29 -4.03
CA GLN A 45 17.39 -4.05 -4.14
C GLN A 45 17.70 -2.83 -5.00
N LYS A 46 17.10 -2.74 -6.21
CA LYS A 46 17.33 -1.67 -7.20
C LYS A 46 16.90 -0.29 -6.69
N LEU A 47 15.88 -0.22 -5.84
CA LEU A 47 15.31 1.02 -5.32
C LEU A 47 15.65 1.27 -3.84
N TYR A 48 16.50 0.44 -3.22
CA TYR A 48 16.91 0.54 -1.82
C TYR A 48 15.73 0.56 -0.82
N LEU A 49 14.65 -0.18 -1.10
CA LEU A 49 13.40 -0.19 -0.33
C LEU A 49 13.44 -1.09 0.92
N TYR A 50 14.61 -1.27 1.54
CA TYR A 50 14.78 -2.17 2.69
C TYR A 50 13.91 -1.78 3.89
N ASP A 51 13.72 -0.48 4.12
CA ASP A 51 12.85 0.07 5.16
C ASP A 51 11.36 0.21 4.74
N TRP A 52 11.06 0.02 3.45
CA TRP A 52 9.72 0.16 2.84
C TRP A 52 9.28 -1.15 2.18
N PRO A 53 9.01 -2.19 2.99
CA PRO A 53 8.85 -3.56 2.50
C PRO A 53 7.56 -3.77 1.72
N LEU A 54 7.59 -4.80 0.87
CA LEU A 54 6.40 -5.45 0.34
C LEU A 54 5.59 -6.09 1.49
N LYS A 55 4.29 -5.78 1.60
CA LYS A 55 3.39 -6.27 2.66
C LYS A 55 2.18 -7.00 2.09
N ALA A 56 1.82 -8.13 2.68
CA ALA A 56 0.54 -8.78 2.44
C ALA A 56 -0.61 -7.93 3.00
N CYS A 57 -1.60 -7.62 2.16
CA CYS A 57 -2.70 -6.72 2.48
C CYS A 57 -4.02 -7.17 1.82
N TRP A 58 -5.13 -6.77 2.42
CA TRP A 58 -6.49 -6.99 1.93
C TRP A 58 -6.99 -5.77 1.14
N ASP A 59 -7.44 -6.04 -0.08
CA ASP A 59 -8.23 -5.15 -0.96
C ASP A 59 -9.65 -5.72 -1.03
N GLY A 60 -10.49 -5.34 -0.05
CA GLY A 60 -11.79 -5.97 0.19
C GLY A 60 -11.66 -7.46 0.54
N LYS A 61 -11.98 -8.34 -0.42
CA LYS A 61 -11.88 -9.81 -0.29
C LYS A 61 -10.65 -10.41 -0.98
N ARG A 62 -9.83 -9.61 -1.68
CA ARG A 62 -8.63 -10.07 -2.39
C ARG A 62 -7.38 -9.80 -1.56
N MET A 63 -6.47 -10.78 -1.51
CA MET A 63 -5.11 -10.55 -1.03
C MET A 63 -4.27 -9.93 -2.13
N LYS A 64 -3.44 -8.95 -1.77
CA LYS A 64 -2.43 -8.32 -2.62
C LYS A 64 -1.13 -8.16 -1.83
N SER A 65 0.00 -8.18 -2.53
CA SER A 65 1.25 -7.69 -1.97
C SER A 65 1.41 -6.23 -2.35
N VAL A 66 1.65 -5.35 -1.39
CA VAL A 66 1.69 -3.89 -1.57
C VAL A 66 3.05 -3.36 -1.14
N PHE A 67 3.73 -2.61 -2.00
CA PHE A 67 4.93 -1.88 -1.63
C PHE A 67 4.55 -0.69 -0.75
N ALA A 68 4.89 -0.76 0.54
CA ALA A 68 4.42 0.18 1.54
C ALA A 68 5.17 1.52 1.49
N LEU A 69 4.52 2.58 0.99
CA LEU A 69 5.02 3.95 1.05
C LEU A 69 4.84 4.56 2.45
N CYS A 70 3.72 4.25 3.13
CA CYS A 70 3.43 4.71 4.48
C CYS A 70 2.60 3.67 5.23
N ILE A 71 2.77 3.60 6.55
CA ILE A 71 2.06 2.66 7.43
C ILE A 71 1.41 3.45 8.57
N ASP A 72 0.08 3.40 8.66
CA ASP A 72 -0.65 3.89 9.84
C ASP A 72 -1.13 2.72 10.71
N LYS A 73 -0.50 2.57 11.88
CA LYS A 73 -0.84 1.56 12.89
C LYS A 73 -1.95 1.99 13.85
N LYS A 74 -2.46 3.24 13.74
CA LYS A 74 -3.44 3.83 14.66
C LYS A 74 -4.85 3.90 14.09
N ALA A 75 -5.00 3.98 12.78
CA ALA A 75 -6.29 4.08 12.12
C ALA A 75 -7.17 2.83 12.36
N ARG A 76 -8.48 3.02 12.46
CA ARG A 76 -9.47 1.94 12.50
C ARG A 76 -9.96 1.64 11.09
N THR A 77 -10.31 2.66 10.32
CA THR A 77 -10.77 2.54 8.91
C THR A 77 -9.77 3.13 7.90
N ALA A 78 -10.04 2.99 6.60
CA ALA A 78 -9.24 3.57 5.52
C ALA A 78 -9.32 5.10 5.51
N GLU A 79 -10.50 5.65 5.79
CA GLU A 79 -10.81 7.09 5.79
C GLU A 79 -10.13 7.82 6.97
N GLU A 80 -9.94 7.11 8.08
CA GLU A 80 -9.16 7.60 9.23
C GLU A 80 -7.64 7.60 9.00
N ALA A 81 -7.14 6.84 8.00
CA ALA A 81 -5.71 6.62 7.80
C ALA A 81 -5.01 7.86 7.21
N LYS A 82 -3.88 8.25 7.82
CA LYS A 82 -3.21 9.52 7.51
C LYS A 82 -1.79 9.30 7.03
N ILE A 83 -1.49 9.86 5.85
CA ILE A 83 -0.13 9.87 5.29
C ILE A 83 0.76 10.71 6.20
N ARG A 84 1.89 10.14 6.64
CA ARG A 84 2.89 10.83 7.45
C ARG A 84 4.12 11.08 6.59
N MET A 85 4.22 12.29 6.05
CA MET A 85 5.27 12.66 5.08
C MET A 85 6.69 12.37 5.59
N SER A 86 6.95 12.51 6.88
CA SER A 86 8.23 12.16 7.52
C SER A 86 8.54 10.65 7.61
N ARG A 87 7.65 9.79 7.11
CA ARG A 87 7.80 8.33 7.04
C ARG A 87 7.65 7.77 5.62
N MET A 88 7.43 8.64 4.64
CA MET A 88 7.42 8.26 3.23
C MET A 88 8.85 8.06 2.72
N PRO A 89 9.05 7.22 1.69
CA PRO A 89 10.30 7.23 0.93
C PRO A 89 10.50 8.59 0.26
N PRO A 90 11.74 8.95 -0.12
CA PRO A 90 12.01 10.13 -0.94
C PRO A 90 11.13 10.15 -2.19
N TYR A 91 10.66 11.34 -2.60
CA TYR A 91 9.74 11.49 -3.73
C TYR A 91 10.27 10.85 -5.02
N GLU A 92 11.57 10.98 -5.30
CA GLU A 92 12.19 10.29 -6.44
C GLU A 92 12.12 8.77 -6.35
N THR A 93 12.24 8.19 -5.16
CA THR A 93 12.14 6.74 -4.95
C THR A 93 10.70 6.28 -5.17
N ALA A 94 9.71 7.07 -4.72
CA ALA A 94 8.30 6.79 -5.01
C ALA A 94 7.99 6.86 -6.51
N LEU A 95 8.50 7.87 -7.23
CA LEU A 95 8.37 7.96 -8.70
C LEU A 95 9.05 6.80 -9.44
N LYS A 96 10.28 6.43 -9.02
CA LYS A 96 11.00 5.29 -9.60
C LYS A 96 10.24 3.97 -9.37
N LEU A 97 9.60 3.81 -8.20
CA LEU A 97 8.74 2.66 -7.91
C LEU A 97 7.48 2.65 -8.79
N ALA A 98 6.76 3.77 -8.89
CA ALA A 98 5.58 3.90 -9.75
C ALA A 98 5.90 3.54 -11.22
N GLY A 99 7.00 4.06 -11.77
CA GLY A 99 7.45 3.75 -13.13
C GLY A 99 7.88 2.29 -13.33
N VAL A 100 8.47 1.66 -12.32
CA VAL A 100 8.82 0.21 -12.35
C VAL A 100 7.57 -0.67 -12.36
N LEU A 101 6.58 -0.32 -11.55
CA LEU A 101 5.29 -1.01 -11.45
C LEU A 101 4.34 -0.66 -12.60
N GLN A 102 4.68 0.31 -13.46
CA GLN A 102 3.77 0.91 -14.45
C GLN A 102 2.42 1.31 -13.84
N ALA A 103 2.47 1.91 -12.64
CA ALA A 103 1.27 2.30 -11.93
C ALA A 103 0.54 3.46 -12.64
N GLU A 104 -0.59 3.14 -13.28
CA GLU A 104 -1.54 4.13 -13.82
C GLU A 104 -2.31 4.81 -12.68
N ASP A 105 -2.71 4.03 -11.67
CA ASP A 105 -3.46 4.49 -10.50
C ASP A 105 -2.59 5.15 -9.44
N GLU A 106 -3.19 6.09 -8.72
CA GLU A 106 -2.66 6.70 -7.50
C GLU A 106 -2.52 5.64 -6.38
N PRO A 107 -1.52 5.76 -5.48
CA PRO A 107 -1.36 4.83 -4.38
C PRO A 107 -2.55 4.95 -3.42
N LYS A 108 -3.09 3.81 -2.97
CA LYS A 108 -4.29 3.75 -2.11
C LYS A 108 -4.02 3.07 -0.77
N TRP A 109 -5.00 3.16 0.13
CA TRP A 109 -4.97 2.47 1.43
C TRP A 109 -5.47 1.03 1.31
N TYR A 110 -4.72 0.11 1.91
CA TYR A 110 -5.05 -1.30 2.05
C TYR A 110 -5.00 -1.69 3.52
N ARG A 111 -5.85 -2.64 3.92
CA ARG A 111 -5.81 -3.18 5.28
C ARG A 111 -4.66 -4.18 5.36
N TYR A 112 -3.72 -3.97 6.27
CA TYR A 112 -2.63 -4.92 6.49
C TYR A 112 -3.18 -6.28 6.93
N ASP A 113 -2.61 -7.36 6.41
CA ASP A 113 -2.90 -8.70 6.92
C ASP A 113 -2.05 -9.00 8.15
N ASP A 114 -2.66 -8.88 9.33
CA ASP A 114 -2.09 -9.30 10.61
C ASP A 114 -2.51 -10.74 10.99
N GLY A 115 -3.17 -11.47 10.09
CA GLY A 115 -3.70 -12.82 10.31
C GLY A 115 -4.95 -12.88 11.20
N THR A 116 -5.42 -11.76 11.75
CA THR A 116 -6.65 -11.72 12.57
C THR A 116 -7.90 -11.47 11.74
N TYR A 117 -7.75 -10.85 10.56
CA TYR A 117 -8.87 -10.55 9.67
C TYR A 117 -9.21 -11.73 8.76
N THR A 118 -10.50 -12.09 8.70
CA THR A 118 -11.02 -13.09 7.77
C THR A 118 -12.23 -12.51 7.02
N PRO A 119 -12.06 -11.92 5.83
CA PRO A 119 -13.13 -11.20 5.12
C PRO A 119 -14.34 -12.07 4.72
N TRP A 120 -14.21 -13.40 4.77
CA TRP A 120 -15.30 -14.36 4.58
C TRP A 120 -16.11 -14.66 5.85
N ARG A 121 -15.67 -14.22 7.04
CA ARG A 121 -16.47 -14.28 8.29
C ARG A 121 -17.31 -13.01 8.54
N GLY A 122 -17.27 -12.06 7.61
CA GLY A 122 -17.86 -10.74 7.76
C GLY A 122 -17.03 -9.83 8.66
N GLU A 123 -17.28 -8.52 8.58
CA GLU A 123 -16.76 -7.59 9.57
C GLU A 123 -17.56 -7.77 10.87
N LEU A 124 -17.01 -8.57 11.78
CA LEU A 124 -17.39 -8.55 13.19
C LEU A 124 -16.95 -7.21 13.78
N TYR A 125 -17.74 -6.16 13.49
CA TYR A 125 -17.73 -4.95 14.28
C TYR A 125 -17.99 -5.33 15.74
N PRO A 126 -17.24 -4.78 16.71
CA PRO A 126 -17.64 -4.90 18.11
C PRO A 126 -19.04 -4.28 18.26
N PRO A 127 -19.91 -4.84 19.13
CA PRO A 127 -21.26 -4.34 19.30
C PRO A 127 -21.23 -2.87 19.74
N ALA A 128 -22.14 -2.08 19.18
CA ALA A 128 -22.30 -0.67 19.49
C ALA A 128 -23.19 -0.48 20.72
N ASP A 129 -22.66 -0.86 21.88
CA ASP A 129 -23.24 -0.66 23.21
C ASP A 129 -22.20 0.13 24.06
N SER A 130 -22.43 1.19 24.84
CA SER A 130 -23.48 2.23 24.98
C SER A 130 -22.79 3.41 25.74
N ASP A 131 -23.28 4.66 25.92
CA ASP A 131 -24.51 5.37 25.54
C ASP A 131 -24.30 6.92 25.67
N GLU A 132 -25.39 7.70 25.64
CA GLU A 132 -25.59 9.03 26.26
C GLU A 132 -24.84 10.29 25.73
N SER A 133 -25.57 11.03 24.87
CA SER A 133 -26.01 12.44 25.09
C SER A 133 -25.18 13.69 24.65
N ASP A 134 -25.79 14.43 23.72
CA ASP A 134 -25.90 15.89 23.50
C ASP A 134 -24.71 16.88 23.38
N GLY A 135 -24.77 17.71 22.31
CA GLY A 135 -24.25 19.09 22.28
C GLY A 135 -23.59 19.58 20.98
N PRO A 136 -24.19 20.51 20.20
CA PRO A 136 -23.58 21.07 18.99
C PRO A 136 -22.79 22.38 19.26
N ARG A 137 -21.74 22.66 18.46
CA ARG A 137 -21.22 24.03 18.23
C ARG A 137 -20.31 24.16 17.00
N CYS A 138 -20.43 25.31 16.33
CA CYS A 138 -19.70 25.67 15.11
C CYS A 138 -18.34 26.34 15.43
N ALA A 139 -17.34 26.21 14.54
CA ALA A 139 -16.64 27.36 13.91
C ALA A 139 -15.45 26.95 13.00
N GLU A 140 -15.50 27.49 11.78
CA GLU A 140 -14.47 27.85 10.78
C GLU A 140 -12.95 27.75 11.02
N SER A 141 -12.27 27.40 9.90
CA SER A 141 -11.01 27.93 9.30
C SER A 141 -9.71 28.05 10.15
N ASN A 142 -8.49 27.97 9.61
CA ASN A 142 -8.01 28.29 8.25
C ASN A 142 -6.74 27.48 7.85
N SER A 143 -6.36 27.62 6.58
CA SER A 143 -5.30 26.96 5.80
C SER A 143 -3.83 27.20 6.22
N ARG A 144 -2.95 26.25 5.83
CA ARG A 144 -1.78 26.46 4.94
C ARG A 144 -0.96 25.17 4.70
N GLY A 145 -0.35 25.02 3.53
CA GLY A 145 0.71 24.03 3.27
C GLY A 145 0.38 22.86 2.34
N TYR A 146 -0.14 23.12 1.13
CA TYR A 146 -0.34 22.10 0.09
C TYR A 146 0.30 22.54 -1.23
N SER A 147 1.00 21.62 -1.93
CA SER A 147 1.18 21.66 -3.40
C SER A 147 1.68 20.34 -4.00
N GLN A 148 2.78 19.75 -3.52
CA GLN A 148 3.50 18.74 -4.32
C GLN A 148 2.85 17.34 -4.35
N TRP A 149 2.37 16.80 -3.23
CA TRP A 149 1.71 15.48 -3.21
C TRP A 149 0.25 15.48 -3.73
N ARG A 150 -0.34 16.65 -3.99
CA ARG A 150 -1.75 16.76 -4.42
C ARG A 150 -1.96 16.54 -5.92
N GLY A 151 -0.90 16.52 -6.73
CA GLY A 151 -1.00 16.23 -8.17
C GLY A 151 -1.33 14.78 -8.50
N TRP A 152 -1.27 13.89 -7.49
CA TRP A 152 -1.57 12.45 -7.56
C TRP A 152 -2.62 12.07 -6.48
N ILE A 153 -3.65 12.92 -6.27
CA ILE A 153 -4.82 12.57 -5.42
C ILE A 153 -6.17 12.99 -6.10
N ARG A 154 -6.20 13.20 -7.43
CA ARG A 154 -7.40 13.65 -8.17
C ARG A 154 -7.35 13.38 -9.69
N THR A 155 -8.08 12.36 -10.12
CA THR A 155 -9.02 12.42 -11.26
C THR A 155 -10.30 11.69 -10.89
#